data_AF-A0AAN9B8Z7-F1
#
_entry.id   AF-A0AAN9B8Z7-F1
#
_cell.length_a   1.000
_cell.length_b   1.000
_cell.length_c   1.000
_cell.angle_alpha   90.00
_cell.angle_beta   90.00
_cell.angle_gamma   90.00
#
_symmetry.space_group_name_H-M   'P 1'
#
loop_
_entity.id
_entity.type
_entity.pdbx_description
1 polymer ?
#
loop_
_entity_poly.entity_id
_entity_poly.type
_entity_poly.pdbx_seq_one_letter_code
_entity_poly.pdbx_strand_id
1 'polypeptide(L)'
;MFVPAQGQPCSCTGGCDSSNIVFPGSDGRIVDVAYGKTANMSSTYNGGDGMSGPGCMAVNGKINTAFRTLNRSNPNCVHTDLRDFDAWWEVDLGRNHTVTNITIYRRGKSIHDLQ
;
A
#
# COMPACT_ATOMS: atom_id res chain seq x y z
N MET A 1 -27.89 -9.05 14.76
CA MET A 1 -26.74 -8.18 15.08
C MET A 1 -25.67 -8.50 14.05
N PHE A 2 -25.56 -7.68 13.02
CA PHE A 2 -24.72 -7.94 11.85
C PHE A 2 -23.30 -7.43 12.14
N VAL A 3 -22.29 -8.30 12.11
CA VAL A 3 -20.88 -7.91 12.08
C VAL A 3 -20.37 -8.25 10.67
N PRO A 4 -19.94 -7.28 9.88
CA PRO A 4 -19.78 -7.45 8.45
C PRO A 4 -18.44 -8.10 8.07
N ALA A 5 -18.36 -8.71 6.88
CA ALA A 5 -17.13 -8.89 6.10
C ALA A 5 -16.98 -7.76 5.05
N GLN A 6 -17.47 -6.57 5.40
CA GLN A 6 -17.49 -5.31 4.65
C GLN A 6 -17.15 -4.20 5.67
N GLY A 7 -16.07 -3.44 5.46
CA GLY A 7 -15.65 -2.41 6.43
C GLY A 7 -14.33 -2.69 7.14
N GLN A 8 -13.28 -3.04 6.39
CA GLN A 8 -11.93 -2.82 6.92
C GLN A 8 -11.70 -1.29 6.94
N PRO A 9 -11.59 -0.64 8.11
CA PRO A 9 -11.31 0.79 8.15
C PRO A 9 -9.95 1.02 7.50
N CYS A 10 -9.96 1.78 6.40
CA CYS A 10 -8.73 2.29 5.84
C CYS A 10 -8.23 3.41 6.74
N SER A 11 -7.25 3.11 7.59
CA SER A 11 -6.61 4.13 8.43
C SER A 11 -5.46 4.85 7.72
N CYS A 12 -5.28 4.64 6.41
CA CYS A 12 -4.19 5.23 5.66
C CYS A 12 -4.48 6.69 5.29
N THR A 13 -3.57 7.59 5.64
CA THR A 13 -3.71 9.05 5.46
C THR A 13 -3.84 9.50 4.00
N GLY A 14 -3.42 8.68 3.03
CA GLY A 14 -3.60 8.94 1.59
C GLY A 14 -4.93 8.45 1.00
N GLY A 15 -5.83 7.95 1.85
CA GLY A 15 -7.08 7.30 1.45
C GLY A 15 -6.85 5.94 0.80
N CYS A 16 -7.91 5.15 0.71
CA CYS A 16 -7.88 3.84 0.09
C CYS A 16 -8.87 3.72 -1.07
N ASP A 17 -8.64 2.73 -1.91
CA ASP A 17 -9.49 2.33 -3.02
C ASP A 17 -9.82 0.84 -2.91
N SER A 18 -11.08 0.52 -2.58
CA SER A 18 -11.54 -0.86 -2.47
C SER A 18 -11.99 -1.48 -3.79
N SER A 19 -11.99 -0.73 -4.91
CA SER A 19 -12.43 -1.24 -6.21
C SER A 19 -11.54 -2.37 -6.75
N ASN A 20 -10.26 -2.38 -6.34
CA ASN A 20 -9.30 -3.41 -6.70
C ASN A 20 -9.31 -4.62 -5.74
N ILE A 21 -10.19 -4.62 -4.73
CA ILE A 21 -10.31 -5.72 -3.78
C ILE A 21 -11.54 -6.55 -4.13
N VAL A 22 -11.31 -7.85 -4.32
CA VAL A 22 -12.41 -8.79 -4.47
C VAL A 22 -12.90 -9.17 -3.06
N PHE A 23 -14.20 -8.93 -2.79
CA PHE A 23 -14.93 -9.49 -1.63
C PHE A 23 -16.20 -10.22 -2.14
N PRO A 24 -16.74 -11.25 -1.46
CA PRO A 24 -16.49 -11.70 -0.08
C PRO A 24 -15.94 -13.13 0.02
N GLY A 25 -15.48 -13.51 1.22
CA GLY A 25 -15.07 -14.87 1.58
C GLY A 25 -16.23 -15.76 2.08
N SER A 26 -15.87 -17.03 2.34
CA SER A 26 -16.66 -18.25 2.63
C SER A 26 -17.07 -19.12 1.42
N ASP A 27 -16.86 -18.65 0.19
CA ASP A 27 -17.15 -19.34 -1.08
C ASP A 27 -15.88 -19.83 -1.83
N GLY A 28 -14.69 -19.60 -1.28
CA GLY A 28 -13.41 -19.97 -1.90
C GLY A 28 -12.71 -18.86 -2.68
N ARG A 29 -13.17 -17.60 -2.62
CA ARG A 29 -12.46 -16.47 -3.24
C ARG A 29 -11.21 -16.03 -2.49
N ILE A 30 -10.19 -15.64 -3.25
CA ILE A 30 -8.95 -15.00 -2.76
C ILE A 30 -9.26 -13.57 -2.34
N VAL A 31 -8.85 -13.19 -1.12
CA VAL A 31 -9.04 -11.86 -0.55
C VAL A 31 -7.68 -11.22 -0.28
N ASP A 32 -7.55 -9.92 -0.56
CA ASP A 32 -6.39 -9.14 -0.11
C ASP A 32 -6.51 -8.86 1.40
N VAL A 33 -5.81 -9.65 2.19
CA VAL A 33 -5.77 -9.53 3.66
C VAL A 33 -4.87 -8.39 4.14
N ALA A 34 -4.03 -7.83 3.27
CA ALA A 34 -3.15 -6.71 3.59
C ALA A 34 -3.83 -5.35 3.41
N TYR A 35 -4.90 -5.27 2.63
CA TYR A 35 -5.59 -4.01 2.33
C TYR A 35 -5.91 -3.17 3.58
N GLY A 36 -5.51 -1.91 3.59
CA GLY A 36 -5.80 -0.94 4.66
C GLY A 36 -5.17 -1.28 6.02
N LYS A 37 -4.29 -2.28 6.09
CA LYS A 37 -3.57 -2.64 7.33
C LYS A 37 -2.50 -1.63 7.67
N THR A 38 -2.09 -1.66 8.95
CA THR A 38 -0.92 -0.93 9.43
C THR A 38 0.32 -1.50 8.77
N ALA A 39 1.13 -0.62 8.20
CA ALA A 39 2.38 -1.00 7.59
C ALA A 39 3.46 0.01 7.95
N ASN A 40 4.68 -0.49 8.12
CA ASN A 40 5.83 0.25 8.57
C ASN A 40 6.99 0.07 7.57
N MET A 41 7.96 0.96 7.62
CA MET A 41 9.15 0.86 6.78
C MET A 41 10.37 1.37 7.56
N SER A 42 11.55 0.90 7.18
CA SER A 42 12.83 1.21 7.81
C SER A 42 13.11 2.71 7.92
N SER A 43 12.78 3.45 6.87
CA SER A 43 12.97 4.89 6.76
C SER A 43 11.96 5.47 5.76
N THR A 44 11.75 6.78 5.79
CA THR A 44 10.88 7.46 4.83
C THR A 44 11.70 8.44 4.02
N TYR A 45 11.60 8.35 2.69
CA TYR A 45 12.25 9.27 1.77
C TYR A 45 11.81 10.71 2.05
N ASN A 46 12.79 11.60 2.13
CA ASN A 46 12.58 13.04 2.24
C ASN A 46 13.63 13.77 1.38
N GLY A 47 13.23 14.19 0.18
CA GLY A 47 14.09 14.88 -0.76
C GLY A 47 13.50 16.17 -1.30
N GLY A 48 14.21 16.81 -2.25
CA GLY A 48 13.83 18.12 -2.80
C GLY A 48 12.50 18.13 -3.58
N ASP A 49 12.06 16.98 -4.07
CA ASP A 49 10.77 16.77 -4.74
C ASP A 49 9.61 16.47 -3.77
N GLY A 50 9.92 16.14 -2.52
CA GLY A 50 8.96 15.97 -1.43
C GLY A 50 9.24 14.75 -0.55
N MET A 51 8.26 14.41 0.27
CA MET A 51 8.32 13.30 1.24
C MET A 51 7.48 12.11 0.76
N SER A 52 7.96 10.89 0.98
CA SER A 52 7.16 9.67 0.80
C SER A 52 5.97 9.63 1.77
N GLY A 53 4.91 8.93 1.38
CA GLY A 53 3.85 8.57 2.31
C GLY A 53 4.26 7.46 3.30
N PRO A 54 3.46 7.27 4.37
CA PRO A 54 3.66 6.18 5.33
C PRO A 54 3.50 4.80 4.68
N GLY A 55 3.94 3.76 5.40
CA GLY A 55 3.96 2.37 4.90
C GLY A 55 2.62 1.87 4.35
N CYS A 56 1.51 2.33 4.93
CA CYS A 56 0.17 1.93 4.51
C CYS A 56 -0.17 2.28 3.05
N MET A 57 0.57 3.18 2.40
CA MET A 57 0.34 3.53 0.99
C MET A 57 0.53 2.34 0.05
N ALA A 58 1.36 1.36 0.43
CA ALA A 58 1.58 0.14 -0.35
C ALA A 58 0.41 -0.86 -0.25
N VAL A 59 -0.51 -0.66 0.71
CA VAL A 59 -1.66 -1.53 0.96
C VAL A 59 -2.98 -0.77 0.91
N ASN A 60 -3.03 0.42 0.34
CA ASN A 60 -4.26 1.23 0.28
C ASN A 60 -5.17 0.87 -0.92
N GLY A 61 -4.88 -0.21 -1.65
CA GLY A 61 -5.68 -0.69 -2.79
C GLY A 61 -5.55 0.14 -4.08
N LYS A 62 -4.72 1.20 -4.09
CA LYS A 62 -4.42 1.97 -5.30
C LYS A 62 -3.19 1.35 -5.99
N ILE A 63 -3.38 0.73 -7.16
CA ILE A 63 -2.35 -0.04 -7.87
C ILE A 63 -1.54 0.75 -8.90
N ASN A 64 -1.72 2.08 -8.99
CA ASN A 64 -0.99 2.91 -9.94
C ASN A 64 0.53 2.85 -9.66
N THR A 65 1.36 2.77 -10.69
CA THR A 65 2.80 2.57 -10.50
C THR A 65 3.60 3.88 -10.47
N ALA A 66 2.96 5.04 -10.60
CA ALA A 66 3.64 6.33 -10.55
C ALA A 66 3.87 6.78 -9.11
N PHE A 67 5.13 6.95 -8.72
CA PHE A 67 5.46 7.49 -7.41
C PHE A 67 5.01 8.95 -7.30
N ARG A 68 4.29 9.26 -6.21
CA ARG A 68 3.82 10.60 -5.86
C ARG A 68 4.13 10.84 -4.39
N THR A 69 4.88 11.90 -4.12
CA THR A 69 5.16 12.42 -2.79
C THR A 69 3.88 12.96 -2.11
N LEU A 70 3.88 13.07 -0.79
CA LEU A 70 2.72 13.51 0.02
C LEU A 70 2.19 14.91 -0.32
N ASN A 71 3.03 15.77 -0.91
CA ASN A 71 2.62 17.08 -1.42
C ASN A 71 1.83 17.01 -2.74
N ARG A 72 1.62 15.81 -3.30
CA ARG A 72 0.82 15.56 -4.50
C ARG A 72 -0.46 14.81 -4.15
N SER A 73 -1.49 14.97 -4.98
CA SER A 73 -2.75 14.22 -4.83
C SER A 73 -2.56 12.74 -5.16
N ASN A 74 -3.31 11.89 -4.46
CA ASN A 74 -3.38 10.43 -4.66
C ASN A 74 -2.04 9.68 -4.54
N PRO A 75 -1.29 9.81 -3.43
CA PRO A 75 -0.12 8.98 -3.18
C PRO A 75 -0.53 7.51 -2.97
N ASN A 76 0.27 6.59 -3.53
CA ASN A 76 0.01 5.16 -3.46
C ASN A 76 1.26 4.28 -3.63
N CYS A 77 2.43 4.89 -3.50
CA CYS A 77 3.73 4.20 -3.48
C CYS A 77 4.45 4.60 -2.19
N VAL A 78 5.34 3.73 -1.74
CA VAL A 78 6.24 3.99 -0.60
C VAL A 78 7.68 4.10 -1.11
N HIS A 79 8.50 4.89 -0.42
CA HIS A 79 9.90 5.08 -0.75
C HIS A 79 10.70 5.24 0.54
N THR A 80 11.69 4.37 0.75
CA THR A 80 12.67 4.47 1.84
C THR A 80 13.74 5.51 1.51
N ASP A 81 14.52 5.95 2.49
CA ASP A 81 15.58 6.92 2.25
C ASP A 81 16.62 6.41 1.23
N LEU A 82 17.21 7.33 0.45
CA LEU A 82 18.21 6.99 -0.57
C LEU A 82 19.49 6.38 0.01
N ARG A 83 19.77 6.58 1.30
CA ARG A 83 20.95 6.09 2.01
C ARG A 83 20.62 4.95 2.98
N ASP A 84 19.41 4.40 2.90
CA ASP A 84 19.01 3.24 3.68
C ASP A 84 19.38 1.95 2.92
N PHE A 85 20.56 1.41 3.23
CA PHE A 85 21.11 0.24 2.56
C PHE A 85 20.47 -1.09 3.00
N ASP A 86 19.79 -1.10 4.14
CA ASP A 86 19.06 -2.25 4.68
C ASP A 86 17.55 -1.96 4.71
N ALA A 87 17.07 -1.35 3.62
CA ALA A 87 15.69 -0.90 3.49
C ALA A 87 14.68 -2.06 3.60
N TRP A 88 13.66 -1.87 4.44
CA TRP A 88 12.58 -2.84 4.61
C TRP A 88 11.22 -2.15 4.66
N TRP A 89 10.19 -2.94 4.33
CA TRP A 89 8.79 -2.60 4.52
C TRP A 89 8.07 -3.82 5.09
N GLU A 90 7.16 -3.61 6.01
CA GLU A 90 6.37 -4.66 6.65
C GLU A 90 4.90 -4.25 6.79
N VAL A 91 4.02 -5.23 6.84
CA VAL A 91 2.59 -5.05 7.12
C VAL A 91 2.15 -5.98 8.24
N ASP A 92 1.45 -5.43 9.23
CA ASP A 92 0.79 -6.19 10.27
C ASP A 92 -0.61 -6.61 9.81
N LEU A 93 -0.79 -7.90 9.52
CA LEU A 93 -2.07 -8.46 9.12
C LEU A 93 -3.08 -8.54 10.30
N GLY A 94 -2.64 -8.33 11.53
CA GLY A 94 -3.44 -8.32 12.77
C GLY A 94 -3.79 -9.71 13.31
N ARG A 95 -3.52 -10.78 12.55
CA ARG A 95 -3.62 -12.19 12.95
C ARG A 95 -2.88 -13.09 11.97
N ASN A 96 -2.76 -14.37 12.29
CA ASN A 96 -2.16 -15.34 11.38
C ASN A 96 -3.08 -15.62 10.18
N HIS A 97 -2.49 -15.61 8.98
CA HIS A 97 -3.16 -15.92 7.72
C HIS A 97 -2.37 -16.99 6.96
N THR A 98 -3.09 -17.89 6.30
CA THR A 98 -2.47 -18.72 5.24
C THR A 98 -2.39 -17.85 3.99
N VAL A 99 -1.18 -17.42 3.63
CA VAL A 99 -0.95 -16.60 2.44
C VAL A 99 -0.68 -17.53 1.26
N THR A 100 -1.56 -17.47 0.25
CA THR A 100 -1.45 -18.30 -0.97
C THR A 100 -0.75 -17.57 -2.12
N ASN A 101 -0.79 -16.24 -2.12
CA ASN A 101 -0.17 -15.41 -3.14
C ASN A 101 0.25 -14.06 -2.57
N ILE A 102 1.34 -13.49 -3.09
CA ILE A 102 1.80 -12.13 -2.81
C ILE A 102 1.98 -11.41 -4.14
N THR A 103 1.25 -10.31 -4.32
CA THR A 103 1.37 -9.47 -5.52
C THR A 103 2.07 -8.16 -5.16
N ILE A 104 3.15 -7.83 -5.87
CA ILE A 104 3.93 -6.59 -5.65
C ILE A 104 3.85 -5.72 -6.90
N TYR A 105 3.29 -4.52 -6.76
CA TYR A 105 3.31 -3.49 -7.80
C TYR A 105 4.54 -2.61 -7.61
N ARG A 106 5.49 -2.68 -8.55
CA ARG A 106 6.71 -1.86 -8.50
C ARG A 106 6.46 -0.48 -9.09
N ARG A 107 7.24 0.51 -8.64
CA ARG A 107 7.29 1.83 -9.29
C ARG A 107 7.60 1.63 -10.78
N GLY A 108 6.73 2.16 -11.62
CA GLY A 108 6.91 2.20 -13.08
C GLY A 108 7.71 3.44 -13.47
N LYS A 109 8.21 3.45 -14.71
CA LYS A 109 8.78 4.67 -15.29
C LYS A 109 7.70 5.74 -15.38
N SER A 110 8.05 6.98 -15.02
CA SER A 110 7.20 8.12 -15.30
C SER A 110 7.09 8.29 -16.82
N ILE A 111 5.94 8.71 -17.33
CA ILE A 111 5.78 9.17 -18.72
C ILE A 111 6.68 10.37 -19.07
N HIS A 112 7.35 10.96 -18.08
CA HIS A 112 8.40 11.99 -18.28
C HIS A 112 9.83 11.42 -18.40
N ASP A 113 10.04 10.12 -18.18
CA ASP A 113 11.38 9.48 -18.24
C ASP A 113 11.71 8.91 -19.64
N LEU A 114 11.02 9.38 -20.70
CA LEU A 114 11.20 8.98 -22.10
C LEU A 114 11.80 10.09 -22.98
N GLN A 115 12.64 10.96 -22.42
CA GLN A 115 13.44 11.91 -23.21
C GLN A 115 14.91 11.52 -23.24
#